data_AF-A0AAW2NHZ9-F1
#
_entry.id   AF-A0AAW2NHZ9-F1
#
_cell.length_a   1.000
_cell.length_b   1.000
_cell.length_c   1.000
_cell.angle_alpha   90.00
_cell.angle_beta   90.00
_cell.angle_gamma   90.00
#
_symmetry.space_group_name_H-M   'P 1'
#
loop_
_entity.id
_entity.type
_entity.pdbx_description
1 polymer ?
#
loop_
_entity_poly.entity_id
_entity_poly.type
_entity_poly.pdbx_seq_one_letter_code
_entity_poly.pdbx_strand_id
1 'polypeptide(L)'
;MGMARPTDDPVTRPLPPYTSLSSHALYFINSKLSSREDLDGAPTLLSELQVQSDALDRTLSELNGELQSHLTRHASHSNRVGALFSNVRGQLDDLRRSSAHPSSDEGSRRGMGEDLQALAKEVGRVETVRNYAETALKLDTLVGDVEDSVSSTMNRTLRRHPSTNNLEDMRAVALRALKLTEDVLSSVTKTHPRWTRLVSAVDHRIDRALAILRPQAIADHRALLASLGWPPPLSTISSSNPYTNGSTDVQNPLFTMEGDLKLQYCESFLALCGLQELQRKRKSRQLEGHYKDVALHQPLWVIEELVNPLSIASQRHFSKWIEKPEYIFALVYKITRDYVDSMDDLLQPLVDEAMLSGYSCREEWISTMVSSLSTYLAKEIFPRYVSQLEEESDTGIQTQARISWLHLVDLMIAFDKRVQSLAAHSGVVLSIQEDGTMQNMSSMTVFCDRPDWLDLWAEIEISDILHKLNPQMEGDRNWMCEGHRASLVSGQEENKSPLITSAVVRCLSSVIDRCRSLPSISLRSRFMKFTGVPIINKFLDRLRQRCQEAEGLTALTDDNALTKVANSVNAAHYFESVLKEYCEDVFFLEMGLNQSSKFEIADDHSDTSKTSIEASENGIFHEEIKKLEEFN
;
A
#
# COMPACT_ATOMS: atom_id res chain seq x y z
N MET A 1 -17.70 -67.97 4.23
CA MET A 1 -18.26 -67.99 5.60
C MET A 1 -19.22 -66.84 5.68
N GLY A 2 -20.52 -67.13 5.71
CA GLY A 2 -21.57 -66.13 5.49
C GLY A 2 -21.81 -65.25 6.71
N MET A 3 -22.36 -64.06 6.46
CA MET A 3 -23.45 -63.37 7.17
C MET A 3 -23.67 -62.07 6.41
N ALA A 4 -24.73 -61.98 5.61
CA ALA A 4 -26.01 -61.37 5.97
C ALA A 4 -26.10 -59.95 5.39
N ARG A 5 -26.89 -59.81 4.32
CA ARG A 5 -27.45 -58.53 3.91
C ARG A 5 -28.36 -58.02 5.06
N PRO A 6 -28.20 -56.80 5.55
CA PRO A 6 -29.31 -56.10 6.15
C PRO A 6 -30.11 -55.45 5.02
N THR A 7 -31.30 -56.00 4.78
CA THR A 7 -32.43 -55.21 4.30
C THR A 7 -32.83 -54.27 5.41
N ASP A 8 -32.47 -53.00 5.31
CA ASP A 8 -33.04 -51.91 6.11
C ASP A 8 -33.64 -50.88 5.16
N ASP A 9 -34.91 -50.55 5.42
CA ASP A 9 -35.68 -49.44 4.86
C ASP A 9 -34.90 -48.10 4.90
N PRO A 10 -35.28 -47.08 4.10
CA PRO A 10 -34.56 -45.81 4.07
C PRO A 10 -34.80 -45.07 5.38
N VAL A 11 -33.96 -45.34 6.38
CA VAL A 11 -33.85 -44.53 7.60
C VAL A 11 -33.39 -43.16 7.15
N THR A 12 -34.30 -42.19 7.22
CA THR A 12 -34.05 -40.77 7.09
C THR A 12 -32.93 -40.38 8.04
N ARG A 13 -31.70 -40.30 7.52
CA ARG A 13 -30.58 -39.70 8.24
C ARG A 13 -31.01 -38.29 8.66
N PRO A 14 -30.91 -37.91 9.95
CA PRO A 14 -31.17 -36.54 10.33
C PRO A 14 -30.22 -35.63 9.55
N LEU A 15 -30.78 -34.61 8.89
CA LEU A 15 -30.00 -33.62 8.17
C LEU A 15 -28.99 -33.00 9.15
N PRO A 16 -27.73 -32.82 8.74
CA PRO A 16 -26.73 -32.19 9.59
C PRO A 16 -27.23 -30.79 10.00
N PRO A 17 -27.01 -30.37 11.26
CA PRO A 17 -27.44 -29.05 11.71
C PRO A 17 -26.79 -27.97 10.84
N TYR A 18 -27.52 -26.91 10.51
CA TYR A 18 -27.07 -25.81 9.64
C TYR A 18 -25.73 -25.19 10.08
N THR A 19 -25.40 -25.29 11.38
CA THR A 19 -24.13 -24.84 11.97
C THR A 19 -22.92 -25.70 11.61
N SER A 20 -23.11 -26.90 11.06
CA SER A 20 -22.04 -27.81 10.65
C SER A 20 -21.63 -27.67 9.18
N LEU A 21 -22.39 -26.88 8.41
CA LEU A 21 -22.06 -26.56 7.02
C LEU A 21 -21.19 -25.31 6.98
N SER A 22 -20.13 -25.33 6.17
CA SER A 22 -19.31 -24.14 5.96
C SER A 22 -20.14 -23.04 5.28
N SER A 23 -19.79 -21.78 5.56
CA SER A 23 -20.43 -20.60 4.94
C SER A 23 -20.39 -20.66 3.41
N HIS A 24 -19.33 -21.21 2.82
CA HIS A 24 -19.20 -21.41 1.38
C HIS A 24 -20.15 -22.50 0.85
N ALA A 25 -20.31 -23.61 1.57
CA ALA A 25 -21.25 -24.67 1.19
C ALA A 25 -22.70 -24.18 1.25
N LEU A 26 -23.04 -23.38 2.27
CA LEU A 26 -24.36 -22.75 2.39
C LEU A 26 -24.63 -21.75 1.27
N TYR A 27 -23.65 -20.89 0.95
CA TYR A 27 -23.78 -19.96 -0.17
C TYR A 27 -23.96 -20.69 -1.50
N PHE A 28 -23.17 -21.74 -1.75
CA PHE A 28 -23.27 -22.55 -2.96
C PHE A 28 -24.64 -23.21 -3.10
N ILE A 29 -25.14 -23.87 -2.04
CA ILE A 29 -26.46 -24.50 -2.03
C ILE A 29 -27.57 -23.45 -2.26
N ASN A 30 -27.53 -22.33 -1.53
CA ASN A 30 -28.52 -21.26 -1.67
C ASN A 30 -28.48 -20.56 -3.04
N SER A 31 -27.33 -20.56 -3.73
CA SER A 31 -27.20 -20.00 -5.07
C SER A 31 -27.78 -20.89 -6.17
N LYS A 32 -27.91 -22.20 -5.91
CA LYS A 32 -28.32 -23.21 -6.90
C LYS A 32 -29.71 -23.82 -6.61
N LEU A 33 -30.18 -23.77 -5.37
CA LEU A 33 -31.46 -24.33 -4.92
C LEU A 33 -32.29 -23.25 -4.19
N SER A 34 -32.57 -22.16 -4.90
CA SER A 34 -33.20 -20.96 -4.35
C SER A 34 -34.73 -21.08 -4.23
N SER A 35 -35.35 -21.88 -5.09
CA SER A 35 -36.81 -22.07 -5.16
C SER A 35 -37.22 -23.55 -5.04
N ARG A 36 -38.51 -23.79 -4.82
CA ARG A 36 -39.06 -25.15 -4.70
C ARG A 36 -39.02 -25.92 -6.02
N GLU A 37 -39.01 -25.22 -7.15
CA GLU A 37 -38.93 -25.79 -8.51
C GLU A 37 -37.49 -26.24 -8.83
N ASP A 38 -36.48 -25.58 -8.25
CA ASP A 38 -35.07 -25.95 -8.42
C ASP A 38 -34.70 -27.28 -7.71
N LEU A 39 -35.52 -27.71 -6.74
CA LEU A 39 -35.32 -28.98 -6.02
C LEU A 39 -35.46 -30.21 -6.93
N ASP A 40 -36.22 -30.11 -8.03
CA ASP A 40 -36.33 -31.19 -9.01
C ASP A 40 -35.00 -31.42 -9.76
N GLY A 41 -34.11 -30.41 -9.80
CA GLY A 41 -32.75 -30.49 -10.36
C GLY A 41 -31.67 -30.97 -9.37
N ALA A 42 -32.02 -31.14 -8.08
CA ALA A 42 -31.07 -31.56 -7.05
C ALA A 42 -30.40 -32.93 -7.30
N PRO A 43 -31.08 -33.96 -7.85
CA PRO A 43 -30.45 -35.24 -8.18
C PRO A 43 -29.36 -35.09 -9.25
N THR A 44 -29.58 -34.22 -10.23
CA THR A 44 -28.62 -33.92 -11.30
C THR A 44 -27.39 -33.20 -10.74
N LEU A 45 -27.59 -32.20 -9.88
CA LEU A 45 -26.50 -31.50 -9.19
C LEU A 45 -25.67 -32.46 -8.32
N LEU A 46 -26.32 -33.38 -7.61
CA LEU A 46 -25.63 -34.40 -6.81
C LEU A 46 -24.79 -35.32 -7.69
N SER A 47 -25.31 -35.73 -8.85
CA SER A 47 -24.56 -36.57 -9.80
C SER A 47 -23.34 -35.82 -10.37
N GLU A 48 -23.46 -34.53 -10.66
CA GLU A 48 -22.36 -33.70 -11.15
C GLU A 48 -21.26 -33.52 -10.09
N LEU A 49 -21.65 -33.23 -8.84
CA LEU A 49 -20.71 -33.12 -7.73
C LEU A 49 -20.01 -34.45 -7.43
N GLN A 50 -20.72 -35.59 -7.53
CA GLN A 50 -20.11 -36.91 -7.39
C GLN A 50 -19.09 -37.17 -8.50
N VAL A 51 -19.42 -36.85 -9.75
CA VAL A 51 -18.48 -36.99 -10.88
C VAL A 51 -17.25 -36.10 -10.70
N GLN A 52 -17.43 -34.86 -10.23
CA GLN A 52 -16.32 -33.95 -9.94
C GLN A 52 -15.46 -34.43 -8.76
N SER A 53 -16.08 -34.95 -7.70
CA SER A 53 -15.36 -35.55 -6.56
C SER A 53 -14.55 -36.76 -7.01
N ASP A 54 -15.15 -37.67 -7.78
CA ASP A 54 -14.48 -38.87 -8.29
C ASP A 54 -13.35 -38.52 -9.26
N ALA A 55 -13.48 -37.42 -10.01
CA ALA A 55 -12.42 -36.91 -10.88
C ALA A 55 -11.27 -36.32 -10.06
N LEU A 56 -11.59 -35.56 -9.00
CA LEU A 56 -10.60 -34.97 -8.11
C LEU A 56 -9.84 -36.04 -7.30
N ASP A 57 -10.52 -37.07 -6.82
CA ASP A 57 -9.90 -38.19 -6.12
C ASP A 57 -8.96 -38.98 -7.05
N ARG A 58 -9.31 -39.11 -8.33
CA ARG A 58 -8.44 -39.70 -9.35
C ARG A 58 -7.20 -38.85 -9.59
N THR A 59 -7.33 -37.55 -9.80
CA THR A 59 -6.18 -36.67 -10.03
C THR A 59 -5.27 -36.58 -8.80
N LEU A 60 -5.84 -36.57 -7.58
CA LEU A 60 -5.06 -36.62 -6.34
C LEU A 60 -4.31 -37.94 -6.20
N SER A 61 -4.93 -39.07 -6.56
CA SER A 61 -4.28 -40.39 -6.54
C SER A 61 -3.14 -40.47 -7.56
N GLU A 62 -3.34 -39.93 -8.76
CA GLU A 62 -2.32 -39.84 -9.81
C GLU A 62 -1.14 -38.96 -9.38
N LEU A 63 -1.42 -37.76 -8.85
CA LEU A 63 -0.41 -36.83 -8.37
C LEU A 63 0.40 -37.43 -7.20
N ASN A 64 -0.28 -38.11 -6.27
CA ASN A 64 0.39 -38.78 -5.15
C ASN A 64 1.30 -39.93 -5.66
N GLY A 65 0.86 -40.68 -6.68
CA GLY A 65 1.68 -41.69 -7.35
C GLY A 65 2.90 -41.10 -8.06
N GLU A 66 2.72 -39.97 -8.75
CA GLU A 66 3.81 -39.25 -9.40
C GLU A 66 4.82 -38.69 -8.38
N LEU A 67 4.34 -38.08 -7.30
CA LEU A 67 5.16 -37.60 -6.20
C LEU A 67 5.98 -38.73 -5.56
N GLN A 68 5.35 -39.88 -5.30
CA GLN A 68 6.02 -41.06 -4.77
C GLN A 68 7.08 -41.59 -5.75
N SER A 69 6.80 -41.54 -7.06
CA SER A 69 7.79 -41.88 -8.09
C SER A 69 8.97 -40.91 -8.12
N HIS A 70 8.72 -39.60 -7.98
CA HIS A 70 9.79 -38.60 -7.90
C HIS A 70 10.63 -38.75 -6.64
N LEU A 71 10.00 -38.98 -5.48
CA LEU A 71 10.68 -39.22 -4.21
C LEU A 71 11.56 -40.48 -4.27
N THR A 72 11.06 -41.58 -4.84
CA THR A 72 11.86 -42.81 -5.00
C THR A 72 13.01 -42.63 -5.97
N ARG A 73 12.82 -41.91 -7.09
CA ARG A 73 13.91 -41.54 -8.01
C ARG A 73 14.94 -40.65 -7.30
N HIS A 74 14.50 -39.64 -6.57
CA HIS A 74 15.39 -38.74 -5.83
C HIS A 74 16.18 -39.50 -4.75
N ALA A 75 15.52 -40.37 -3.98
CA ALA A 75 16.18 -41.23 -3.00
C ALA A 75 17.19 -42.18 -3.65
N SER A 76 16.85 -42.79 -4.80
CA SER A 76 17.78 -43.64 -5.55
C SER A 76 18.98 -42.87 -6.07
N HIS A 77 18.77 -41.64 -6.55
CA HIS A 77 19.83 -40.75 -7.02
C HIS A 77 20.72 -40.32 -5.86
N SER A 78 20.13 -39.91 -4.74
CA SER A 78 20.85 -39.54 -3.52
C SER A 78 21.68 -40.71 -2.98
N ASN A 79 21.12 -41.92 -2.94
CA ASN A 79 21.86 -43.12 -2.56
C ASN A 79 23.00 -43.43 -3.53
N ARG A 80 22.80 -43.23 -4.85
CA ARG A 80 23.85 -43.39 -5.85
C ARG A 80 24.97 -42.37 -5.65
N VAL A 81 24.63 -41.12 -5.37
CA VAL A 81 25.60 -40.06 -5.05
C VAL A 81 26.33 -40.36 -3.74
N GLY A 82 25.62 -40.80 -2.70
CA GLY A 82 26.20 -41.24 -1.43
C GLY A 82 27.16 -42.41 -1.61
N ALA A 83 26.80 -43.41 -2.44
CA ALA A 83 27.67 -44.52 -2.79
C ALA A 83 28.94 -44.04 -3.52
N LEU A 84 28.81 -43.09 -4.48
CA LEU A 84 29.95 -42.48 -5.15
C LEU A 84 30.86 -41.73 -4.17
N PHE A 85 30.30 -40.95 -3.25
CA PHE A 85 31.09 -40.27 -2.20
C PHE A 85 31.78 -41.26 -1.27
N SER A 86 31.10 -42.35 -0.90
CA SER A 86 31.70 -43.39 -0.07
C SER A 86 32.84 -44.12 -0.80
N ASN A 87 32.70 -44.33 -2.11
CA ASN A 87 33.73 -44.92 -2.95
C ASN A 87 34.93 -43.96 -3.11
N VAL A 88 34.68 -42.67 -3.39
CA VAL A 88 35.74 -41.64 -3.45
C VAL A 88 36.46 -41.55 -2.10
N ARG A 89 35.73 -41.60 -0.99
CA ARG A 89 36.32 -41.61 0.36
C ARG A 89 37.15 -42.86 0.60
N GLY A 90 36.67 -44.03 0.18
CA GLY A 90 37.43 -45.29 0.24
C GLY A 90 38.71 -45.24 -0.60
N GLN A 91 38.63 -44.74 -1.84
CA GLN A 91 39.79 -44.52 -2.70
C GLN A 91 40.77 -43.50 -2.12
N LEU A 92 40.27 -42.44 -1.47
CA LEU A 92 41.10 -41.45 -0.80
C LEU A 92 41.79 -42.03 0.44
N ASP A 93 41.09 -42.86 1.22
CA ASP A 93 41.66 -43.58 2.36
C ASP A 93 42.68 -44.63 1.90
N ASP A 94 42.45 -45.31 0.78
CA ASP A 94 43.41 -46.23 0.17
C ASP A 94 44.63 -45.51 -0.41
N LEU A 95 44.45 -44.34 -1.04
CA LEU A 95 45.55 -43.45 -1.45
C LEU A 95 46.34 -42.94 -0.24
N ARG A 96 45.65 -42.61 0.87
CA ARG A 96 46.29 -42.18 2.12
C ARG A 96 47.07 -43.31 2.78
N ARG A 97 46.57 -44.55 2.72
CA ARG A 97 47.28 -45.75 3.19
C ARG A 97 48.42 -46.15 2.27
N SER A 98 48.25 -46.02 0.96
CA SER A 98 49.31 -46.22 -0.03
C SER A 98 50.41 -45.17 0.08
N SER A 99 50.07 -43.94 0.50
CA SER A 99 51.02 -42.86 0.82
C SER A 99 51.75 -43.08 2.15
N ALA A 100 51.25 -43.97 3.03
CA ALA A 100 51.84 -44.26 4.33
C ALA A 100 52.78 -45.48 4.33
N HIS A 101 53.03 -46.09 3.15
CA HIS A 101 54.13 -47.04 2.97
C HIS A 101 55.31 -46.35 2.30
N PRO A 102 56.48 -46.27 2.97
CA PRO A 102 57.66 -45.66 2.40
C PRO A 102 58.29 -46.65 1.40
N SER A 103 57.72 -46.76 0.21
CA SER A 103 58.43 -47.31 -0.93
C SER A 103 59.28 -46.20 -1.55
N SER A 104 60.59 -46.41 -1.48
CA SER A 104 61.73 -45.58 -1.89
C SER A 104 61.68 -45.03 -3.33
N ASP A 105 60.66 -44.25 -3.67
CA ASP A 105 60.60 -43.48 -4.93
C ASP A 105 59.87 -42.14 -4.69
N GLU A 106 60.38 -41.38 -3.73
CA GLU A 106 59.77 -40.17 -3.15
C GLU A 106 59.95 -38.91 -4.03
N GLY A 107 60.48 -39.03 -5.24
CA GLY A 107 60.76 -37.89 -6.11
C GLY A 107 59.74 -37.61 -7.21
N SER A 108 59.10 -38.64 -7.79
CA SER A 108 58.41 -38.49 -9.09
C SER A 108 56.89 -38.54 -9.01
N ARG A 109 56.30 -39.33 -8.11
CA ARG A 109 54.85 -39.59 -8.12
C ARG A 109 54.00 -38.60 -7.30
N ARG A 110 54.62 -37.92 -6.32
CA ARG A 110 53.99 -36.85 -5.53
C ARG A 110 53.81 -35.57 -6.36
N GLY A 111 54.78 -35.29 -7.25
CA GLY A 111 54.69 -34.20 -8.23
C GLY A 111 53.55 -34.39 -9.22
N MET A 112 53.35 -35.60 -9.77
CA MET A 112 52.34 -35.80 -10.84
C MET A 112 50.88 -35.62 -10.38
N GLY A 113 50.55 -35.94 -9.12
CA GLY A 113 49.22 -35.69 -8.56
C GLY A 113 48.98 -34.21 -8.23
N GLU A 114 50.01 -33.54 -7.72
CA GLU A 114 50.01 -32.09 -7.49
C GLU A 114 49.94 -31.32 -8.82
N ASP A 115 50.65 -31.78 -9.85
CA ASP A 115 50.65 -31.25 -11.21
C ASP A 115 49.31 -31.45 -11.92
N LEU A 116 48.64 -32.60 -11.74
CA LEU A 116 47.31 -32.84 -12.30
C LEU A 116 46.25 -31.99 -11.58
N GLN A 117 46.36 -31.80 -10.27
CA GLN A 117 45.49 -30.91 -9.51
C GLN A 117 45.75 -29.43 -9.86
N ALA A 118 47.01 -29.04 -10.08
CA ALA A 118 47.39 -27.73 -10.57
C ALA A 118 46.86 -27.48 -11.98
N LEU A 119 46.97 -28.48 -12.87
CA LEU A 119 46.41 -28.43 -14.22
C LEU A 119 44.88 -28.34 -14.18
N ALA A 120 44.19 -29.11 -13.35
CA ALA A 120 42.74 -29.01 -13.20
C ALA A 120 42.29 -27.64 -12.66
N LYS A 121 43.04 -27.06 -11.71
CA LYS A 121 42.82 -25.69 -11.23
C LYS A 121 43.05 -24.66 -12.35
N GLU A 122 44.08 -24.84 -13.15
CA GLU A 122 44.41 -23.92 -14.24
C GLU A 122 43.41 -24.04 -15.39
N VAL A 123 42.97 -25.25 -15.74
CA VAL A 123 41.88 -25.49 -16.70
C VAL A 123 40.58 -24.87 -16.20
N GLY A 124 40.25 -25.02 -14.91
CA GLY A 124 39.11 -24.35 -14.29
C GLY A 124 39.23 -22.83 -14.35
N ARG A 125 40.42 -22.27 -14.11
CA ARG A 125 40.69 -20.84 -14.25
C ARG A 125 40.52 -20.37 -15.69
N VAL A 126 41.06 -21.09 -16.66
CA VAL A 126 40.93 -20.79 -18.09
C VAL A 126 39.47 -20.83 -18.52
N GLU A 127 38.70 -21.83 -18.08
CA GLU A 127 37.27 -21.92 -18.39
C GLU A 127 36.49 -20.74 -17.77
N THR A 128 36.81 -20.31 -16.55
CA THR A 128 36.18 -19.12 -15.95
C THR A 128 36.51 -17.83 -16.70
N VAL A 129 37.74 -17.68 -17.19
CA VAL A 129 38.17 -16.52 -18.00
C VAL A 129 37.49 -16.56 -19.38
N ARG A 130 37.38 -17.74 -19.99
CA ARG A 130 36.66 -17.93 -21.25
C ARG A 130 35.20 -17.54 -21.11
N ASN A 131 34.50 -18.05 -20.09
CA ASN A 131 33.09 -17.73 -19.84
C ASN A 131 32.90 -16.23 -19.58
N TYR A 132 33.84 -15.60 -18.85
CA TYR A 132 33.83 -14.15 -18.65
C TYR A 132 33.96 -13.39 -19.97
N ALA A 133 34.94 -13.76 -20.82
CA ALA A 133 35.16 -13.10 -22.09
C ALA A 133 33.99 -13.27 -23.07
N GLU A 134 33.41 -14.48 -23.14
CA GLU A 134 32.24 -14.77 -23.98
C GLU A 134 31.02 -13.98 -23.53
N THR A 135 30.76 -13.93 -22.22
CA THR A 135 29.67 -13.15 -21.64
C THR A 135 29.88 -11.64 -21.85
N ALA A 136 31.09 -11.16 -21.64
CA ALA A 136 31.44 -9.75 -21.85
C ALA A 136 31.26 -9.33 -23.31
N LEU A 137 31.68 -10.17 -24.27
CA LEU A 137 31.52 -9.91 -25.70
C LEU A 137 30.03 -9.92 -26.11
N LYS A 138 29.25 -10.84 -25.56
CA LYS A 138 27.79 -10.87 -25.77
C LYS A 138 27.14 -9.58 -25.24
N LEU A 139 27.49 -9.15 -24.03
CA LEU A 139 26.97 -7.91 -23.44
C LEU A 139 27.43 -6.67 -24.23
N ASP A 140 28.68 -6.65 -24.70
CA ASP A 140 29.21 -5.54 -25.51
C ASP A 140 28.47 -5.38 -26.84
N THR A 141 28.15 -6.51 -27.50
CA THR A 141 27.36 -6.51 -28.73
C THR A 141 25.94 -5.98 -28.48
N LEU A 142 25.26 -6.47 -27.44
CA LEU A 142 23.90 -6.04 -27.12
C LEU A 142 23.83 -4.56 -26.72
N VAL A 143 24.79 -4.08 -25.93
CA VAL A 143 24.86 -2.65 -25.57
C VAL A 143 25.22 -1.80 -26.78
N GLY A 144 26.08 -2.29 -27.67
CA GLY A 144 26.39 -1.66 -28.95
C GLY A 144 25.12 -1.46 -29.80
N ASP A 145 24.29 -2.50 -29.94
CA ASP A 145 23.01 -2.42 -30.66
C ASP A 145 22.07 -1.36 -30.05
N VAL A 146 22.05 -1.23 -28.72
CA VAL A 146 21.30 -0.18 -28.03
C VAL A 146 21.87 1.20 -28.37
N GLU A 147 23.17 1.41 -28.21
CA GLU A 147 23.85 2.69 -28.45
C GLU A 147 23.71 3.16 -29.90
N ASP A 148 23.78 2.23 -30.86
CA ASP A 148 23.58 2.50 -32.28
C ASP A 148 22.13 2.89 -32.59
N SER A 149 21.15 2.23 -31.97
CA SER A 149 19.73 2.60 -32.11
C SER A 149 19.44 3.97 -31.48
N VAL A 150 20.02 4.29 -30.31
CA VAL A 150 19.89 5.62 -29.70
C VAL A 150 20.52 6.69 -30.59
N SER A 151 21.73 6.44 -31.09
CA SER A 151 22.49 7.40 -31.90
C SER A 151 21.82 7.68 -33.25
N SER A 152 21.27 6.65 -33.88
CA SER A 152 20.52 6.78 -35.14
C SER A 152 19.20 7.54 -34.95
N THR A 153 18.53 7.36 -33.80
CA THR A 153 17.34 8.14 -33.41
C THR A 153 17.69 9.63 -33.22
N MET A 154 18.77 9.92 -32.48
CA MET A 154 19.24 11.29 -32.20
C MET A 154 19.68 12.06 -33.47
N ASN A 155 20.41 11.38 -34.36
CA ASN A 155 20.89 12.01 -35.61
C ASN A 155 19.76 12.30 -36.60
N ARG A 156 18.62 11.59 -36.48
CA ARG A 156 17.44 11.78 -37.32
C ARG A 156 16.50 12.86 -36.80
N THR A 157 16.32 13.01 -35.48
CA THR A 157 15.53 14.13 -34.92
C THR A 157 16.17 15.49 -35.22
N LEU A 158 17.50 15.56 -35.35
CA LEU A 158 18.23 16.76 -35.79
C LEU A 158 18.08 17.06 -37.29
N ARG A 159 17.71 16.08 -38.13
CA ARG A 159 17.56 16.23 -39.59
C ARG A 159 16.07 16.32 -39.92
N ARG A 160 15.62 17.51 -40.32
CA ARG A 160 14.24 18.04 -40.41
C ARG A 160 13.14 17.25 -41.19
N HIS A 161 13.27 15.95 -41.42
CA HIS A 161 12.25 15.10 -42.05
C HIS A 161 12.10 13.76 -41.31
N PRO A 162 11.19 13.65 -40.33
CA PRO A 162 10.85 12.37 -39.72
C PRO A 162 9.88 11.59 -40.62
N SER A 163 10.27 10.40 -41.06
CA SER A 163 9.30 9.36 -41.40
C SER A 163 9.00 8.59 -40.10
N THR A 164 7.77 8.67 -39.61
CA THR A 164 7.31 8.08 -38.33
C THR A 164 7.63 6.59 -38.23
N ASN A 165 7.36 5.83 -39.30
CA ASN A 165 7.47 4.36 -39.32
C ASN A 165 8.90 3.86 -39.01
N ASN A 166 9.94 4.57 -39.45
CA ASN A 166 11.33 4.13 -39.21
C ASN A 166 11.80 4.41 -37.77
N LEU A 167 11.18 5.35 -37.06
CA LEU A 167 11.58 5.74 -35.70
C LEU A 167 11.01 4.75 -34.67
N GLU A 168 9.79 4.28 -34.91
CA GLU A 168 9.10 3.25 -34.14
C GLU A 168 9.84 1.90 -34.22
N ASP A 169 10.26 1.50 -35.42
CA ASP A 169 11.07 0.30 -35.64
C ASP A 169 12.41 0.34 -34.87
N MET A 170 13.09 1.49 -34.85
CA MET A 170 14.36 1.63 -34.11
C MET A 170 14.15 1.57 -32.60
N ARG A 171 13.06 2.14 -32.07
CA ARG A 171 12.71 2.01 -30.64
C ARG A 171 12.41 0.57 -30.25
N ALA A 172 11.66 -0.15 -31.07
CA ALA A 172 11.37 -1.56 -30.84
C ALA A 172 12.66 -2.40 -30.80
N VAL A 173 13.62 -2.10 -31.68
CA VAL A 173 14.96 -2.72 -31.68
C VAL A 173 15.74 -2.39 -30.39
N ALA A 174 15.77 -1.12 -29.99
CA ALA A 174 16.44 -0.70 -28.74
C ALA A 174 15.82 -1.38 -27.51
N LEU A 175 14.49 -1.43 -27.42
CA LEU A 175 13.77 -2.06 -26.32
C LEU A 175 14.07 -3.56 -26.25
N ARG A 176 14.09 -4.25 -27.40
CA ARG A 176 14.43 -5.69 -27.47
C ARG A 176 15.85 -5.95 -27.01
N ALA A 177 16.82 -5.15 -27.48
CA ALA A 177 18.22 -5.28 -27.07
C ALA A 177 18.40 -4.98 -25.57
N LEU A 178 17.70 -3.98 -25.02
CA LEU A 178 17.68 -3.68 -23.60
C LEU A 178 17.12 -4.85 -22.77
N LYS A 179 16.00 -5.45 -23.18
CA LYS A 179 15.41 -6.62 -22.50
C LYS A 179 16.38 -7.80 -22.47
N LEU A 180 16.98 -8.14 -23.63
CA LEU A 180 17.98 -9.20 -23.72
C LEU A 180 19.22 -8.93 -22.87
N THR A 181 19.66 -7.67 -22.79
CA THR A 181 20.80 -7.29 -21.95
C THR A 181 20.48 -7.50 -20.48
N GLU A 182 19.30 -7.07 -20.03
CA GLU A 182 18.86 -7.24 -18.64
C GLU A 182 18.65 -8.73 -18.27
N ASP A 183 18.16 -9.56 -19.17
CA ASP A 183 18.04 -11.01 -18.96
C ASP A 183 19.43 -11.66 -18.76
N VAL A 184 20.41 -11.28 -19.59
CA VAL A 184 21.80 -11.74 -19.45
C VAL A 184 22.39 -11.24 -18.14
N LEU A 185 22.25 -9.95 -17.79
CA LEU A 185 22.76 -9.40 -16.53
C LEU A 185 22.14 -10.08 -15.31
N SER A 186 20.82 -10.34 -15.33
CA SER A 186 20.13 -11.06 -14.27
C SER A 186 20.66 -12.48 -14.10
N SER A 187 20.98 -13.17 -15.20
CA SER A 187 21.62 -14.49 -15.13
C SER A 187 23.03 -14.41 -14.56
N VAL A 188 23.83 -13.40 -14.96
CA VAL A 188 25.23 -13.21 -14.52
C VAL A 188 25.31 -12.87 -13.04
N THR A 189 24.43 -12.00 -12.54
CA THR A 189 24.39 -11.65 -11.11
C THR A 189 24.12 -12.88 -10.25
N LYS A 190 23.28 -13.80 -10.71
CA LYS A 190 22.95 -15.05 -10.00
C LYS A 190 24.05 -16.11 -10.10
N THR A 191 24.63 -16.31 -11.29
CA THR A 191 25.62 -17.39 -11.52
C THR A 191 27.04 -16.98 -11.10
N HIS A 192 27.38 -15.69 -11.21
CA HIS A 192 28.73 -15.17 -10.98
C HIS A 192 28.74 -13.86 -10.16
N PRO A 193 28.44 -13.92 -8.84
CA PRO A 193 28.36 -12.73 -7.98
C PRO A 193 29.65 -11.89 -7.90
N ARG A 194 30.80 -12.46 -8.25
CA ARG A 194 32.11 -11.77 -8.25
C ARG A 194 32.32 -10.86 -9.47
N TRP A 195 31.46 -10.94 -10.50
CA TRP A 195 31.59 -10.15 -11.73
C TRP A 195 30.95 -8.75 -11.63
N THR A 196 30.97 -8.15 -10.45
CA THR A 196 30.31 -6.87 -10.17
C THR A 196 30.80 -5.71 -11.05
N ARG A 197 32.08 -5.69 -11.41
CA ARG A 197 32.66 -4.67 -12.31
C ARG A 197 32.09 -4.76 -13.73
N LEU A 198 31.86 -5.97 -14.24
CA LEU A 198 31.24 -6.17 -15.55
C LEU A 198 29.80 -5.67 -15.54
N VAL A 199 29.03 -6.09 -14.53
CA VAL A 199 27.64 -5.66 -14.33
C VAL A 199 27.55 -4.13 -14.22
N SER A 200 28.40 -3.52 -13.40
CA SER A 200 28.45 -2.05 -13.22
C SER A 200 28.83 -1.30 -14.50
N ALA A 201 29.79 -1.80 -15.28
CA ALA A 201 30.20 -1.16 -16.54
C ALA A 201 29.08 -1.19 -17.59
N VAL A 202 28.36 -2.30 -17.70
CA VAL A 202 27.19 -2.42 -18.58
C VAL A 202 26.06 -1.54 -18.09
N ASP A 203 25.76 -1.56 -16.79
CA ASP A 203 24.73 -0.71 -16.18
C ASP A 203 24.98 0.78 -16.50
N HIS A 204 26.22 1.26 -16.38
CA HIS A 204 26.55 2.65 -16.69
C HIS A 204 26.28 3.05 -18.15
N ARG A 205 26.57 2.16 -19.11
CA ARG A 205 26.29 2.40 -20.52
C ARG A 205 24.78 2.40 -20.80
N ILE A 206 24.04 1.48 -20.18
CA ILE A 206 22.58 1.43 -20.27
C ILE A 206 21.95 2.69 -19.66
N ASP A 207 22.45 3.18 -18.52
CA ASP A 207 21.97 4.43 -17.91
C ASP A 207 22.10 5.62 -18.86
N ARG A 208 23.25 5.71 -19.54
CA ARG A 208 23.48 6.74 -20.56
C ARG A 208 22.50 6.62 -21.73
N ALA A 209 22.22 5.41 -22.20
CA ALA A 209 21.25 5.18 -23.26
C ALA A 209 19.81 5.53 -22.82
N LEU A 210 19.40 5.10 -21.63
CA LEU A 210 18.08 5.40 -21.06
C LEU A 210 17.87 6.89 -20.78
N ALA A 211 18.91 7.62 -20.39
CA ALA A 211 18.86 9.06 -20.20
C ALA A 211 18.50 9.84 -21.49
N ILE A 212 18.70 9.24 -22.66
CA ILE A 212 18.32 9.79 -23.96
C ILE A 212 16.97 9.21 -24.43
N LEU A 213 16.82 7.87 -24.37
CA LEU A 213 15.63 7.18 -24.85
C LEU A 213 14.36 7.59 -24.10
N ARG A 214 14.41 7.71 -22.77
CA ARG A 214 13.22 7.99 -21.96
C ARG A 214 12.63 9.37 -22.25
N PRO A 215 13.38 10.50 -22.19
CA PRO A 215 12.82 11.80 -22.52
C PRO A 215 12.28 11.87 -23.96
N GLN A 216 12.95 11.22 -24.91
CA GLN A 216 12.49 11.20 -26.31
C GLN A 216 11.20 10.40 -26.48
N ALA A 217 11.08 9.22 -25.86
CA ALA A 217 9.87 8.41 -25.93
C ALA A 217 8.66 9.15 -25.32
N ILE A 218 8.87 9.85 -24.20
CA ILE A 218 7.85 10.69 -23.57
C ILE A 218 7.44 11.86 -24.48
N ALA A 219 8.41 12.56 -25.07
CA ALA A 219 8.14 13.70 -25.95
C ALA A 219 7.32 13.30 -27.19
N ASP A 220 7.65 12.15 -27.79
CA ASP A 220 6.92 11.62 -28.94
C ASP A 220 5.52 11.16 -28.55
N HIS A 221 5.36 10.48 -27.42
CA HIS A 221 4.05 10.09 -26.90
C HIS A 221 3.16 11.31 -26.65
N ARG A 222 3.71 12.38 -26.04
CA ARG A 222 3.00 13.66 -25.87
C ARG A 222 2.59 14.29 -27.20
N ALA A 223 3.44 14.21 -28.22
CA ALA A 223 3.12 14.74 -29.54
C ALA A 223 1.97 13.96 -30.21
N LEU A 224 1.92 12.63 -30.02
CA LEU A 224 0.79 11.79 -30.45
C LEU A 224 -0.49 12.10 -29.67
N LEU A 225 -0.41 12.25 -28.35
CA LEU A 225 -1.55 12.69 -27.54
C LEU A 225 -2.08 14.06 -28.00
N ALA A 226 -1.20 15.00 -28.31
CA ALA A 226 -1.59 16.30 -28.83
C ALA A 226 -2.26 16.21 -30.22
N SER A 227 -1.79 15.32 -31.11
CA SER A 227 -2.42 15.12 -32.42
C SER A 227 -3.81 14.46 -32.31
N LEU A 228 -4.03 13.68 -31.26
CA LEU A 228 -5.32 13.10 -30.88
C LEU A 228 -6.31 14.12 -30.27
N GLY A 229 -5.85 15.35 -30.01
CA GLY A 229 -6.66 16.36 -29.33
C GLY A 229 -6.75 16.18 -27.82
N TRP A 230 -5.81 15.43 -27.22
CA TRP A 230 -5.65 15.37 -25.77
C TRP A 230 -4.82 16.56 -25.25
N PRO A 231 -5.20 17.20 -24.13
CA PRO A 231 -6.39 16.95 -23.32
C PRO A 231 -7.65 17.60 -23.93
N PRO A 232 -8.84 17.00 -23.75
CA PRO A 232 -10.10 17.60 -24.19
C PRO A 232 -10.39 18.93 -23.44
N PRO A 233 -11.10 19.89 -24.06
CA PRO A 233 -11.42 21.16 -23.42
C PRO A 233 -12.25 20.98 -22.14
N LEU A 234 -11.81 21.58 -21.03
CA LEU A 234 -12.54 21.50 -19.75
C LEU A 234 -13.89 22.24 -19.75
N SER A 235 -14.15 23.09 -20.75
CA SER A 235 -15.36 23.93 -20.85
C SER A 235 -16.63 23.16 -21.27
N THR A 236 -16.50 22.04 -21.96
CA THR A 236 -17.64 21.20 -22.39
C THR A 236 -18.19 20.35 -21.25
N ILE A 237 -17.47 20.28 -20.13
CA ILE A 237 -17.84 19.52 -18.95
C ILE A 237 -18.95 20.24 -18.16
N SER A 238 -19.24 21.52 -18.41
CA SER A 238 -20.14 22.34 -17.57
C SER A 238 -21.59 22.49 -18.07
N SER A 239 -22.01 21.85 -19.16
CA SER A 239 -23.38 22.02 -19.69
C SER A 239 -24.08 20.72 -20.08
N SER A 240 -24.39 19.86 -19.12
CA SER A 240 -25.49 18.91 -19.28
C SER A 240 -26.80 19.56 -18.80
N ASN A 241 -27.46 20.28 -19.71
CA ASN A 241 -28.82 20.76 -19.50
C ASN A 241 -29.76 19.53 -19.62
N PRO A 242 -30.58 19.19 -18.61
CA PRO A 242 -31.35 17.93 -18.58
C PRO A 242 -32.53 17.86 -19.57
N TYR A 243 -32.69 18.84 -20.47
CA TYR A 243 -33.85 18.95 -21.37
C TYR A 243 -33.54 18.72 -22.86
N THR A 244 -32.34 18.27 -23.21
CA THR A 244 -32.00 17.91 -24.60
C THR A 244 -31.58 16.45 -24.66
N ASN A 245 -32.53 15.60 -25.06
CA ASN A 245 -32.34 14.21 -25.47
C ASN A 245 -31.56 14.13 -26.81
N GLY A 246 -30.33 14.64 -26.80
CA GLY A 246 -29.38 14.53 -27.88
C GLY A 246 -27.99 14.43 -27.27
N SER A 247 -27.41 13.24 -27.34
CA SER A 247 -26.08 12.89 -26.87
C SER A 247 -25.00 13.79 -27.49
N THR A 248 -24.66 14.89 -26.82
CA THR A 248 -23.32 15.47 -26.95
C THR A 248 -22.53 15.03 -25.73
N ASP A 249 -22.37 13.72 -25.60
CA ASP A 249 -21.42 13.14 -24.67
C ASP A 249 -20.03 13.56 -25.17
N VAL A 250 -19.21 14.16 -24.32
CA VAL A 250 -17.85 14.53 -24.68
C VAL A 250 -17.09 13.23 -24.88
N GLN A 251 -17.09 12.72 -26.11
CA GLN A 251 -16.42 11.47 -26.43
C GLN A 251 -14.94 11.62 -26.07
N ASN A 252 -14.46 10.75 -25.19
CA ASN A 252 -13.06 10.65 -24.87
C ASN A 252 -12.29 10.50 -26.19
N PRO A 253 -11.35 11.42 -26.53
CA PRO A 253 -10.64 11.37 -27.81
C PRO A 253 -9.80 10.10 -27.96
N LEU A 254 -9.54 9.39 -26.86
CA LEU A 254 -8.90 8.09 -26.89
C LEU A 254 -9.85 6.98 -27.42
N PHE A 255 -11.17 7.13 -27.31
CA PHE A 255 -12.14 6.18 -27.87
C PHE A 255 -12.47 6.43 -29.34
N THR A 256 -12.23 7.66 -29.83
CA THR A 256 -12.44 8.01 -31.25
C THR A 256 -11.24 7.67 -32.12
N MET A 257 -10.23 6.98 -31.57
CA MET A 257 -9.04 6.54 -32.31
C MET A 257 -9.36 5.40 -33.28
N GLU A 258 -9.16 5.63 -34.57
CA GLU A 258 -9.35 4.63 -35.62
C GLU A 258 -8.11 4.51 -36.53
N GLY A 259 -7.93 3.32 -37.14
CA GLY A 259 -6.90 3.07 -38.15
C GLY A 259 -5.46 3.18 -37.64
N ASP A 260 -4.58 3.72 -38.47
CA ASP A 260 -3.12 3.79 -38.23
C ASP A 260 -2.76 4.60 -36.97
N LEU A 261 -3.58 5.59 -36.60
CA LEU A 261 -3.32 6.44 -35.43
C LEU A 261 -3.51 5.67 -34.11
N LYS A 262 -4.48 4.74 -34.08
CA LYS A 262 -4.66 3.82 -32.94
C LYS A 262 -3.46 2.90 -32.78
N LEU A 263 -2.95 2.36 -33.89
CA LEU A 263 -1.76 1.50 -33.89
C LEU A 263 -0.54 2.25 -33.36
N GLN A 264 -0.27 3.45 -33.88
CA GLN A 264 0.83 4.31 -33.41
C GLN A 264 0.72 4.64 -31.92
N TYR A 265 -0.50 4.94 -31.44
CA TYR A 265 -0.74 5.16 -30.02
C TYR A 265 -0.44 3.91 -29.18
N CYS A 266 -0.99 2.75 -29.55
CA CYS A 266 -0.77 1.49 -28.84
C CYS A 266 0.72 1.10 -28.82
N GLU A 267 1.43 1.24 -29.93
CA GLU A 267 2.86 0.97 -30.00
C GLU A 267 3.67 1.93 -29.12
N SER A 268 3.34 3.22 -29.15
CA SER A 268 3.95 4.22 -28.28
C SER A 268 3.69 3.94 -26.80
N PHE A 269 2.45 3.54 -26.46
CA PHE A 269 2.04 3.14 -25.12
C PHE A 269 2.84 1.93 -24.63
N LEU A 270 2.86 0.84 -25.42
CA LEU A 270 3.58 -0.39 -25.10
C LEU A 270 5.09 -0.15 -24.97
N ALA A 271 5.66 0.73 -25.79
CA ALA A 271 7.07 1.10 -25.69
C ALA A 271 7.40 1.80 -24.37
N LEU A 272 6.56 2.74 -23.91
CA LEU A 272 6.73 3.41 -22.62
C LEU A 272 6.56 2.44 -21.45
N CYS A 273 5.53 1.60 -21.49
CA CYS A 273 5.31 0.56 -20.49
C CYS A 273 6.50 -0.42 -20.43
N GLY A 274 7.01 -0.85 -21.58
CA GLY A 274 8.18 -1.72 -21.66
C GLY A 274 9.45 -1.08 -21.11
N LEU A 275 9.66 0.23 -21.33
CA LEU A 275 10.80 0.96 -20.74
C LEU A 275 10.66 1.08 -19.22
N GLN A 276 9.45 1.33 -18.71
CA GLN A 276 9.18 1.38 -17.27
C GLN A 276 9.39 0.00 -16.62
N GLU A 277 8.89 -1.07 -17.24
CA GLU A 277 9.07 -2.44 -16.78
C GLU A 277 10.56 -2.81 -16.66
N LEU A 278 11.35 -2.46 -17.69
CA LEU A 278 12.80 -2.64 -17.70
C LEU A 278 13.46 -1.88 -16.54
N GLN A 279 13.11 -0.62 -16.33
CA GLN A 279 13.67 0.19 -15.25
C GLN A 279 13.34 -0.40 -13.87
N ARG A 280 12.11 -0.93 -13.69
CA ARG A 280 11.69 -1.61 -12.47
C ARG A 280 12.49 -2.90 -12.23
N LYS A 281 12.61 -3.78 -13.22
CA LYS A 281 13.40 -5.02 -13.15
C LYS A 281 14.84 -4.74 -12.78
N ARG A 282 15.43 -3.73 -13.41
CA ARG A 282 16.82 -3.31 -13.17
C ARG A 282 17.02 -2.76 -11.76
N LYS A 283 16.13 -1.90 -11.27
CA LYS A 283 16.18 -1.42 -9.87
C LYS A 283 16.07 -2.58 -8.88
N SER A 284 15.16 -3.53 -9.14
CA SER A 284 15.01 -4.72 -8.30
C SER A 284 16.30 -5.55 -8.24
N ARG A 285 16.96 -5.80 -9.39
CA ARG A 285 18.27 -6.47 -9.43
C ARG A 285 19.37 -5.68 -8.70
N GLN A 286 19.42 -4.37 -8.87
CA GLN A 286 20.44 -3.52 -8.23
C GLN A 286 20.28 -3.45 -6.70
N LEU A 287 19.04 -3.55 -6.22
CA LEU A 287 18.70 -3.54 -4.80
C LEU A 287 18.68 -4.95 -4.19
N GLU A 288 18.92 -6.01 -4.97
CA GLU A 288 18.97 -7.38 -4.49
C GLU A 288 20.07 -7.52 -3.40
N GLY A 289 19.66 -7.79 -2.16
CA GLY A 289 20.55 -7.89 -1.00
C GLY A 289 20.66 -6.62 -0.12
N HIS A 290 20.05 -5.50 -0.52
CA HIS A 290 19.85 -4.31 0.32
C HIS A 290 18.38 -4.27 0.77
N TYR A 291 18.10 -3.74 1.98
CA TYR A 291 16.81 -3.83 2.69
C TYR A 291 15.53 -3.70 1.81
N LYS A 292 14.55 -4.58 2.09
CA LYS A 292 13.32 -4.85 1.30
C LYS A 292 12.25 -3.73 1.32
N ASP A 293 12.45 -2.63 2.04
CA ASP A 293 11.42 -1.61 2.27
C ASP A 293 11.45 -0.43 1.28
N VAL A 294 12.24 -0.49 0.21
CA VAL A 294 12.12 0.52 -0.85
C VAL A 294 10.90 0.17 -1.70
N ALA A 295 9.86 1.01 -1.62
CA ALA A 295 8.72 0.96 -2.53
C ALA A 295 9.23 1.02 -3.99
N LEU A 296 9.24 -0.15 -4.66
CA LEU A 296 9.61 -0.26 -6.07
C LEU A 296 8.50 0.24 -6.98
N HIS A 297 7.32 0.51 -6.42
CA HIS A 297 6.17 1.07 -7.12
C HIS A 297 6.45 2.50 -7.55
N GLN A 298 6.29 2.79 -8.84
CA GLN A 298 6.42 4.14 -9.38
C GLN A 298 5.17 4.42 -10.21
N PRO A 299 4.63 5.65 -10.21
CA PRO A 299 3.47 5.96 -11.02
C PRO A 299 3.65 5.55 -12.48
N LEU A 300 2.60 5.04 -13.11
CA LEU A 300 2.64 4.70 -14.54
C LEU A 300 2.94 5.94 -15.37
N TRP A 301 4.07 5.95 -16.10
CA TRP A 301 4.47 7.10 -16.90
C TRP A 301 3.41 7.47 -17.91
N VAL A 302 2.78 6.47 -18.54
CA VAL A 302 1.76 6.75 -19.56
C VAL A 302 0.52 7.44 -18.97
N ILE A 303 0.16 7.11 -17.73
CA ILE A 303 -0.93 7.78 -17.00
C ILE A 303 -0.49 9.18 -16.56
N GLU A 304 0.74 9.37 -16.10
CA GLU A 304 1.29 10.71 -15.80
C GLU A 304 1.23 11.61 -17.04
N GLU A 305 1.52 11.07 -18.22
CA GLU A 305 1.46 11.82 -19.48
C GLU A 305 0.05 12.20 -19.92
N LEU A 306 -0.96 11.44 -19.49
CA LEU A 306 -2.36 11.79 -19.68
C LEU A 306 -2.84 12.85 -18.67
N VAL A 307 -2.45 12.72 -17.40
CA VAL A 307 -2.92 13.60 -16.32
C VAL A 307 -2.23 14.97 -16.34
N ASN A 308 -0.94 15.04 -16.67
CA ASN A 308 -0.19 16.29 -16.59
C ASN A 308 -0.78 17.44 -17.45
N PRO A 309 -1.17 17.23 -18.72
CA PRO A 309 -1.86 18.25 -19.51
C PRO A 309 -3.21 18.68 -18.90
N LEU A 310 -3.98 17.76 -18.32
CA LEU A 310 -5.25 18.06 -17.64
C LEU A 310 -5.02 18.89 -16.38
N SER A 311 -3.99 18.57 -15.60
CA SER A 311 -3.60 19.34 -14.42
C SER A 311 -3.23 20.77 -14.80
N ILE A 312 -2.40 20.96 -15.82
CA ILE A 312 -2.02 22.29 -16.32
C ILE A 312 -3.24 23.09 -16.82
N ALA A 313 -4.14 22.44 -17.56
CA ALA A 313 -5.38 23.08 -18.01
C ALA A 313 -6.28 23.48 -16.83
N SER A 314 -6.39 22.61 -15.82
CA SER A 314 -7.21 22.83 -14.62
C SER A 314 -6.66 23.95 -13.73
N GLN A 315 -5.34 24.08 -13.62
CA GLN A 315 -4.68 25.14 -12.83
C GLN A 315 -5.09 26.56 -13.26
N ARG A 316 -5.42 26.77 -14.54
CA ARG A 316 -5.95 28.06 -15.02
C ARG A 316 -7.31 28.42 -14.42
N HIS A 317 -8.10 27.41 -14.05
CA HIS A 317 -9.35 27.59 -13.33
C HIS A 317 -9.12 27.66 -11.83
N PHE A 318 -8.24 26.81 -11.28
CA PHE A 318 -7.94 26.79 -9.85
C PHE A 318 -7.46 28.14 -9.33
N SER A 319 -6.61 28.85 -10.10
CA SER A 319 -6.14 30.18 -9.72
C SER A 319 -7.25 31.22 -9.52
N LYS A 320 -8.42 31.02 -10.13
CA LYS A 320 -9.63 31.86 -9.97
C LYS A 320 -10.51 31.41 -8.80
N TRP A 321 -10.30 30.20 -8.27
CA TRP A 321 -11.12 29.56 -7.26
C TRP A 321 -10.38 29.33 -5.95
N ILE A 322 -9.26 30.02 -5.72
CA ILE A 322 -8.46 29.85 -4.50
C ILE A 322 -9.29 30.14 -3.24
N GLU A 323 -10.23 31.08 -3.31
CA GLU A 323 -11.17 31.40 -2.22
C GLU A 323 -12.34 30.40 -2.11
N LYS A 324 -12.53 29.53 -3.10
CA LYS A 324 -13.63 28.55 -3.19
C LYS A 324 -13.08 27.16 -3.56
N PRO A 325 -12.31 26.53 -2.64
CA PRO A 325 -11.67 25.25 -2.90
C PRO A 325 -12.67 24.14 -3.27
N GLU A 326 -13.95 24.27 -2.92
CA GLU A 326 -15.00 23.30 -3.28
C GLU A 326 -15.09 23.09 -4.79
N TYR A 327 -14.90 24.15 -5.58
CA TYR A 327 -14.90 24.05 -7.05
C TYR A 327 -13.67 23.33 -7.59
N ILE A 328 -12.53 23.43 -6.89
CA ILE A 328 -11.30 22.72 -7.24
C ILE A 328 -11.52 21.22 -7.02
N PHE A 329 -11.95 20.81 -5.82
CA PHE A 329 -12.26 19.41 -5.51
C PHE A 329 -13.34 18.83 -6.43
N ALA A 330 -14.41 19.62 -6.71
CA ALA A 330 -15.47 19.19 -7.60
C ALA A 330 -14.99 18.95 -9.03
N LEU A 331 -14.15 19.84 -9.57
CA LEU A 331 -13.59 19.69 -10.92
C LEU A 331 -12.68 18.47 -11.01
N VAL A 332 -11.76 18.30 -10.05
CA VAL A 332 -10.84 17.15 -10.03
C VAL A 332 -11.63 15.86 -9.93
N TYR A 333 -12.56 15.75 -8.97
CA TYR A 333 -13.40 14.56 -8.80
C TYR A 333 -14.17 14.22 -10.08
N LYS A 334 -14.73 15.25 -10.73
CA LYS A 334 -15.47 15.08 -11.96
C LYS A 334 -14.60 14.54 -13.09
N ILE A 335 -13.43 15.14 -13.34
CA ILE A 335 -12.49 14.65 -14.36
C ILE A 335 -12.07 13.21 -14.03
N THR A 336 -11.71 12.92 -12.78
CA THR A 336 -11.32 11.56 -12.38
C THR A 336 -12.42 10.56 -12.68
N ARG A 337 -13.66 10.84 -12.26
CA ARG A 337 -14.82 9.97 -12.45
C ARG A 337 -15.22 9.83 -13.92
N ASP A 338 -15.23 10.91 -14.69
CA ASP A 338 -15.74 10.89 -16.06
C ASP A 338 -14.83 10.07 -17.00
N TYR A 339 -13.55 9.90 -16.68
CA TYR A 339 -12.60 9.13 -17.48
C TYR A 339 -12.18 7.79 -16.85
N VAL A 340 -12.51 7.49 -15.60
CA VAL A 340 -11.96 6.31 -14.91
C VAL A 340 -12.29 4.99 -15.62
N ASP A 341 -13.56 4.79 -16.01
CA ASP A 341 -13.99 3.55 -16.67
C ASP A 341 -13.38 3.46 -18.08
N SER A 342 -13.26 4.61 -18.75
CA SER A 342 -12.55 4.72 -20.03
C SER A 342 -11.08 4.29 -19.94
N MET A 343 -10.37 4.68 -18.88
CA MET A 343 -8.97 4.31 -18.69
C MET A 343 -8.85 2.82 -18.38
N ASP A 344 -9.78 2.28 -17.60
CA ASP A 344 -9.86 0.85 -17.27
C ASP A 344 -10.06 0.01 -18.54
N ASP A 345 -11.12 0.30 -19.31
CA ASP A 345 -11.50 -0.49 -20.49
C ASP A 345 -10.46 -0.41 -21.63
N LEU A 346 -9.86 0.76 -21.84
CA LEU A 346 -8.97 1.00 -22.98
C LEU A 346 -7.50 0.68 -22.68
N LEU A 347 -7.01 1.07 -21.49
CA LEU A 347 -5.58 1.05 -21.19
C LEU A 347 -5.17 -0.19 -20.39
N GLN A 348 -6.06 -0.77 -19.57
CA GLN A 348 -5.71 -1.97 -18.82
C GLN A 348 -5.26 -3.12 -19.73
N PRO A 349 -5.92 -3.42 -20.88
CA PRO A 349 -5.45 -4.47 -21.79
C PRO A 349 -4.02 -4.23 -22.33
N LEU A 350 -3.64 -2.96 -22.55
CA LEU A 350 -2.30 -2.61 -23.02
C LEU A 350 -1.25 -2.73 -21.90
N VAL A 351 -1.62 -2.42 -20.66
CA VAL A 351 -0.76 -2.65 -19.48
C VAL A 351 -0.53 -4.14 -19.26
N ASP A 352 -1.58 -4.94 -19.41
CA ASP A 352 -1.52 -6.40 -19.31
C ASP A 352 -0.65 -6.99 -20.44
N GLU A 353 -0.80 -6.50 -21.68
CA GLU A 353 0.05 -6.88 -22.82
C GLU A 353 1.53 -6.52 -22.56
N ALA A 354 1.80 -5.38 -21.92
CA ALA A 354 3.14 -4.98 -21.52
C ALA A 354 3.71 -5.75 -20.32
N MET A 355 2.95 -6.69 -19.72
CA MET A 355 3.34 -7.51 -18.57
C MET A 355 3.75 -6.70 -17.32
N LEU A 356 3.13 -5.53 -17.12
CA LEU A 356 3.32 -4.71 -15.92
C LEU A 356 2.47 -5.24 -14.75
N SER A 357 2.86 -6.40 -14.20
CA SER A 357 2.18 -6.99 -13.05
C SER A 357 2.15 -6.04 -11.84
N GLY A 358 0.99 -5.93 -11.18
CA GLY A 358 0.78 -5.10 -9.99
C GLY A 358 0.32 -3.66 -10.28
N TYR A 359 0.01 -3.33 -11.53
CA TYR A 359 -0.56 -2.03 -11.89
C TYR A 359 -2.02 -2.16 -12.32
N SER A 360 -2.86 -1.29 -11.78
CA SER A 360 -4.25 -1.10 -12.21
C SER A 360 -4.39 0.30 -12.82
N CYS A 361 -4.83 0.39 -14.07
CA CYS A 361 -5.05 1.67 -14.76
C CYS A 361 -6.04 2.54 -14.00
N ARG A 362 -7.08 1.92 -13.40
CA ARG A 362 -8.05 2.61 -12.55
C ARG A 362 -7.38 3.26 -11.35
N GLU A 363 -6.59 2.49 -10.61
CA GLU A 363 -5.91 2.94 -9.40
C GLU A 363 -4.86 4.02 -9.70
N GLU A 364 -4.07 3.82 -10.75
CA GLU A 364 -3.03 4.74 -11.19
C GLU A 364 -3.61 6.05 -11.71
N TRP A 365 -4.73 5.99 -12.45
CA TRP A 365 -5.45 7.18 -12.88
C TRP A 365 -5.94 8.00 -11.68
N ILE A 366 -6.60 7.33 -10.73
CA ILE A 366 -7.11 7.95 -9.52
C ILE A 366 -5.96 8.57 -8.71
N SER A 367 -4.93 7.78 -8.40
CA SER A 367 -3.75 8.17 -7.64
C SER A 367 -3.04 9.38 -8.25
N THR A 368 -2.83 9.37 -9.57
CA THR A 368 -2.15 10.47 -10.28
C THR A 368 -2.98 11.75 -10.27
N MET A 369 -4.31 11.65 -10.43
CA MET A 369 -5.20 12.81 -10.30
C MET A 369 -5.17 13.38 -8.87
N VAL A 370 -5.22 12.53 -7.84
CA VAL A 370 -5.14 12.96 -6.43
C VAL A 370 -3.78 13.59 -6.11
N SER A 371 -2.69 13.00 -6.59
CA SER A 371 -1.32 13.54 -6.47
C SER A 371 -1.21 14.93 -7.13
N SER A 372 -1.81 15.12 -8.30
CA SER A 372 -1.82 16.41 -8.99
C SER A 372 -2.56 17.50 -8.20
N LEU A 373 -3.69 17.14 -7.57
CA LEU A 373 -4.43 18.02 -6.67
C LEU A 373 -3.61 18.32 -5.40
N SER A 374 -3.06 17.31 -4.75
CA SER A 374 -2.24 17.44 -3.54
C SER A 374 -1.04 18.37 -3.78
N THR A 375 -0.39 18.22 -4.92
CA THR A 375 0.70 19.10 -5.36
C THR A 375 0.23 20.55 -5.50
N TYR A 376 -0.97 20.79 -6.03
CA TYR A 376 -1.53 22.13 -6.15
C TYR A 376 -1.88 22.72 -4.77
N LEU A 377 -2.53 21.94 -3.90
CA LEU A 377 -2.87 22.35 -2.53
C LEU A 377 -1.61 22.77 -1.77
N ALA A 378 -0.55 21.96 -1.84
CA ALA A 378 0.71 22.21 -1.17
C ALA A 378 1.45 23.44 -1.72
N LYS A 379 1.35 23.72 -3.02
CA LYS A 379 2.05 24.86 -3.63
C LYS A 379 1.31 26.18 -3.50
N GLU A 380 -0.01 26.19 -3.59
CA GLU A 380 -0.79 27.42 -3.80
C GLU A 380 -1.81 27.72 -2.69
N ILE A 381 -2.43 26.70 -2.08
CA ILE A 381 -3.52 26.92 -1.10
C ILE A 381 -2.96 26.96 0.32
N PHE A 382 -2.30 25.90 0.77
CA PHE A 382 -1.78 25.80 2.14
C PHE A 382 -0.85 26.96 2.50
N PRO A 383 0.14 27.36 1.67
CA PRO A 383 0.99 28.49 1.97
C PRO A 383 0.22 29.80 2.22
N ARG A 384 -0.88 30.04 1.48
CA ARG A 384 -1.70 31.25 1.69
C ARG A 384 -2.41 31.22 3.04
N TYR A 385 -2.96 30.08 3.44
CA TYR A 385 -3.61 29.94 4.73
C TYR A 385 -2.60 30.03 5.88
N VAL A 386 -1.40 29.48 5.72
CA VAL A 386 -0.32 29.64 6.72
C VAL A 386 0.04 31.11 6.88
N SER A 387 0.26 31.87 5.80
CA SER A 387 0.55 33.30 5.89
C SER A 387 -0.59 34.08 6.56
N GLN A 388 -1.85 33.75 6.25
CA GLN A 388 -3.00 34.38 6.90
C GLN A 388 -3.09 34.06 8.40
N LEU A 389 -2.75 32.83 8.81
CA LEU A 389 -2.70 32.44 10.22
C LEU A 389 -1.60 33.18 10.99
N GLU A 390 -0.44 33.39 10.36
CA GLU A 390 0.65 34.19 10.92
C GLU A 390 0.22 35.66 11.12
N GLU A 391 -0.41 36.27 10.11
CA GLU A 391 -0.93 37.65 10.19
C GLU A 391 -2.07 37.83 11.22
N GLU A 392 -2.96 36.84 11.36
CA GLU A 392 -4.03 36.84 12.37
C GLU A 392 -3.48 36.73 13.80
N SER A 393 -2.35 36.05 14.00
CA SER A 393 -1.71 35.91 15.31
C SER A 393 -1.20 37.24 15.87
N ASP A 394 -0.81 38.17 14.99
CA ASP A 394 -0.33 39.51 15.35
C ASP A 394 -1.47 40.51 15.62
N THR A 395 -2.65 40.30 15.00
CA THR A 395 -3.77 41.25 15.06
C THR A 395 -4.88 40.86 16.03
N GLY A 396 -4.88 39.64 16.55
CA GLY A 396 -5.80 39.17 17.60
C GLY A 396 -7.24 38.93 17.15
N ILE A 397 -7.55 39.03 15.84
CA ILE A 397 -8.87 38.75 15.26
C ILE A 397 -8.82 37.36 14.61
N GLN A 398 -9.26 36.34 15.34
CA GLN A 398 -8.68 34.99 15.28
C GLN A 398 -9.61 33.88 14.73
N THR A 399 -10.41 34.13 13.70
CA THR A 399 -11.45 33.14 13.29
C THR A 399 -11.48 32.76 11.81
N GLN A 400 -11.21 33.66 10.87
CA GLN A 400 -11.54 33.36 9.47
C GLN A 400 -10.54 32.41 8.81
N ALA A 401 -9.23 32.57 9.03
CA ALA A 401 -8.23 31.66 8.49
C ALA A 401 -8.34 30.26 9.12
N ARG A 402 -8.58 30.19 10.43
CA ARG A 402 -8.81 28.91 11.16
C ARG A 402 -10.05 28.17 10.66
N ILE A 403 -11.17 28.87 10.47
CA ILE A 403 -12.40 28.27 9.90
C ILE A 403 -12.14 27.79 8.47
N SER A 404 -11.45 28.58 7.65
CA SER A 404 -11.12 28.23 6.27
C SER A 404 -10.20 27.00 6.20
N TRP A 405 -9.26 26.87 7.14
CA TRP A 405 -8.41 25.69 7.28
C TRP A 405 -9.22 24.44 7.61
N LEU A 406 -10.07 24.48 8.64
CA LEU A 406 -10.90 23.34 9.04
C LEU A 406 -11.85 22.92 7.90
N HIS A 407 -12.43 23.90 7.21
CA HIS A 407 -13.27 23.66 6.04
C HIS A 407 -12.50 23.02 4.87
N LEU A 408 -11.26 23.44 4.61
CA LEU A 408 -10.41 22.79 3.62
C LEU A 408 -10.16 21.31 3.96
N VAL A 409 -9.85 21.01 5.23
CA VAL A 409 -9.67 19.64 5.69
C VAL A 409 -10.97 18.84 5.52
N ASP A 410 -12.13 19.42 5.81
CA ASP A 410 -13.42 18.75 5.60
C ASP A 410 -13.65 18.39 4.13
N LEU A 411 -13.28 19.30 3.22
CA LEU A 411 -13.34 19.05 1.78
C LEU A 411 -12.38 17.93 1.36
N MET A 412 -11.16 17.90 1.91
CA MET A 412 -10.18 16.83 1.65
C MET A 412 -10.71 15.47 2.12
N ILE A 413 -11.25 15.39 3.34
CA ILE A 413 -11.84 14.15 3.89
C ILE A 413 -13.02 13.69 3.03
N ALA A 414 -13.92 14.61 2.66
CA ALA A 414 -15.08 14.29 1.84
C ALA A 414 -14.68 13.85 0.43
N PHE A 415 -13.66 14.48 -0.16
CA PHE A 415 -13.12 14.13 -1.46
C PHE A 415 -12.48 12.74 -1.41
N ASP A 416 -11.59 12.47 -0.44
CA ASP A 416 -10.91 11.18 -0.29
C ASP A 416 -11.93 10.04 -0.13
N LYS A 417 -12.99 10.21 0.68
CA LYS A 417 -14.07 9.21 0.79
C LYS A 417 -14.76 8.92 -0.54
N ARG A 418 -15.01 9.94 -1.36
CA ARG A 418 -15.61 9.76 -2.69
C ARG A 418 -14.66 9.07 -3.67
N VAL A 419 -13.36 9.37 -3.58
CA VAL A 419 -12.31 8.77 -4.40
C VAL A 419 -12.10 7.30 -4.02
N GLN A 420 -12.03 6.97 -2.73
CA GLN A 420 -11.94 5.61 -2.23
C GLN A 420 -13.15 4.77 -2.67
N SER A 421 -14.36 5.36 -2.61
CA SER A 421 -15.54 4.71 -3.15
C SER A 421 -15.38 4.44 -4.65
N LEU A 422 -14.89 5.39 -5.45
CA LEU A 422 -14.67 5.22 -6.88
C LEU A 422 -13.65 4.10 -7.21
N ALA A 423 -12.60 3.96 -6.41
CA ALA A 423 -11.61 2.90 -6.52
C ALA A 423 -12.20 1.52 -6.17
N ALA A 424 -13.03 1.44 -5.12
CA ALA A 424 -13.64 0.18 -4.65
C ALA A 424 -14.62 -0.47 -5.64
N HIS A 425 -15.07 0.23 -6.69
CA HIS A 425 -15.93 -0.33 -7.74
C HIS A 425 -15.18 -1.29 -8.69
N SER A 426 -13.87 -1.49 -8.52
CA SER A 426 -13.04 -2.42 -9.33
C SER A 426 -13.34 -3.91 -9.11
N GLY A 427 -14.21 -4.27 -8.16
CA GLY A 427 -14.52 -5.67 -7.83
C GLY A 427 -13.38 -6.44 -7.14
N VAL A 428 -12.20 -5.84 -7.05
CA VAL A 428 -11.09 -6.30 -6.22
C VAL A 428 -11.28 -5.67 -4.85
N VAL A 429 -11.69 -6.49 -3.88
CA VAL A 429 -11.58 -6.10 -2.48
C VAL A 429 -10.10 -5.80 -2.26
N LEU A 430 -9.77 -4.53 -1.97
CA LEU A 430 -8.45 -4.11 -1.49
C LEU A 430 -8.20 -4.85 -0.18
N SER A 431 -7.74 -6.09 -0.28
CA SER A 431 -7.42 -6.93 0.85
C SER A 431 -6.17 -6.34 1.48
N ILE A 432 -6.33 -5.68 2.61
CA ILE A 432 -5.48 -5.73 3.82
C ILE A 432 -4.03 -6.17 3.55
N GLN A 433 -3.32 -5.50 2.64
CA GLN A 433 -1.88 -5.59 2.41
C GLN A 433 -1.53 -4.73 1.20
N GLU A 434 -1.43 -3.42 1.42
CA GLU A 434 -0.46 -2.55 0.75
C GLU A 434 -0.67 -1.15 1.32
N ASP A 435 0.00 -0.86 2.43
CA ASP A 435 0.09 0.49 3.01
C ASP A 435 0.56 1.53 1.97
N GLY A 436 1.19 1.11 0.87
CA GLY A 436 1.65 2.00 -0.19
C GLY A 436 0.57 2.52 -1.15
N THR A 437 -0.35 1.67 -1.62
CA THR A 437 -1.32 2.04 -2.67
C THR A 437 -2.49 2.87 -2.11
N MET A 438 -2.96 2.57 -0.90
CA MET A 438 -3.99 3.40 -0.25
C MET A 438 -3.46 4.77 0.19
N GLN A 439 -2.17 4.88 0.56
CA GLN A 439 -1.54 6.18 0.84
C GLN A 439 -1.57 7.08 -0.39
N ASN A 440 -1.30 6.53 -1.58
CA ASN A 440 -1.18 7.31 -2.82
C ASN A 440 -2.52 7.88 -3.33
N MET A 441 -3.66 7.40 -2.83
CA MET A 441 -4.99 7.89 -3.22
C MET A 441 -5.61 8.90 -2.25
N SER A 442 -4.84 9.39 -1.27
CA SER A 442 -5.30 10.37 -0.29
C SER A 442 -4.75 11.76 -0.57
N SER A 443 -5.62 12.77 -0.59
CA SER A 443 -5.20 14.18 -0.65
C SER A 443 -4.51 14.64 0.64
N MET A 444 -4.68 13.89 1.74
CA MET A 444 -4.03 14.13 3.03
C MET A 444 -2.53 13.79 3.01
N THR A 445 -1.99 13.26 1.91
CA THR A 445 -0.55 13.04 1.70
C THR A 445 0.27 14.34 1.77
N VAL A 446 -0.36 15.50 1.58
CA VAL A 446 0.27 16.81 1.80
C VAL A 446 0.91 16.92 3.19
N PHE A 447 0.32 16.29 4.20
CA PHE A 447 0.86 16.28 5.57
C PHE A 447 2.05 15.32 5.77
N CYS A 448 2.28 14.38 4.84
CA CYS A 448 3.47 13.53 4.86
C CYS A 448 4.74 14.36 4.59
N ASP A 449 4.67 15.26 3.59
CA ASP A 449 5.79 16.11 3.21
C ASP A 449 5.98 17.30 4.17
N ARG A 450 4.90 17.74 4.82
CA ARG A 450 4.86 18.89 5.74
C ARG A 450 4.20 18.53 7.08
N PRO A 451 4.92 17.85 7.98
CA PRO A 451 4.39 17.50 9.30
C PRO A 451 4.14 18.72 10.20
N ASP A 452 4.77 19.86 9.91
CA ASP A 452 4.49 21.14 10.55
C ASP A 452 3.06 21.63 10.28
N TRP A 453 2.51 21.36 9.09
CA TRP A 453 1.12 21.68 8.77
C TRP A 453 0.14 20.76 9.50
N LEU A 454 0.54 19.52 9.80
CA LEU A 454 -0.25 18.62 10.64
C LEU A 454 -0.36 19.16 12.07
N ASP A 455 0.75 19.66 12.62
CA ASP A 455 0.76 20.24 13.97
C ASP A 455 -0.12 21.50 14.03
N LEU A 456 -0.05 22.37 13.02
CA LEU A 456 -0.94 23.53 12.91
C LEU A 456 -2.41 23.11 12.85
N TRP A 457 -2.75 22.10 12.05
CA TRP A 457 -4.11 21.57 12.02
C TRP A 457 -4.53 21.08 13.41
N ALA A 458 -3.69 20.28 14.07
CA ALA A 458 -3.96 19.76 15.41
C ALA A 458 -4.18 20.89 16.43
N GLU A 459 -3.39 21.97 16.37
CA GLU A 459 -3.53 23.15 17.22
C GLU A 459 -4.87 23.87 16.99
N ILE A 460 -5.25 24.07 15.72
CA ILE A 460 -6.52 24.70 15.36
C ILE A 460 -7.69 23.84 15.84
N GLU A 461 -7.61 22.52 15.64
CA GLU A 461 -8.64 21.56 16.03
C GLU A 461 -8.83 21.53 17.55
N ILE A 462 -7.74 21.43 18.33
CA ILE A 462 -7.84 21.43 19.80
C ILE A 462 -8.34 22.78 20.33
N SER A 463 -7.92 23.90 19.73
CA SER A 463 -8.39 25.24 20.13
C SER A 463 -9.90 25.38 19.96
N ASP A 464 -10.44 24.98 18.80
CA ASP A 464 -11.89 25.03 18.53
C ASP A 464 -12.69 24.09 19.45
N ILE A 465 -12.21 22.86 19.66
CA ILE A 465 -12.85 21.90 20.56
C ILE A 465 -12.86 22.42 21.99
N LEU A 466 -11.73 22.88 22.52
CA LEU A 466 -11.66 23.40 23.88
C LEU A 466 -12.49 24.67 24.06
N HIS A 467 -12.56 25.54 23.05
CA HIS A 467 -13.45 26.70 23.07
C HIS A 467 -14.92 26.28 23.22
N LYS A 468 -15.35 25.19 22.56
CA LYS A 468 -16.72 24.64 22.66
C LYS A 468 -16.96 23.84 23.95
N LEU A 469 -15.93 23.17 24.48
CA LEU A 469 -16.02 22.26 25.62
C LEU A 469 -15.89 22.98 26.97
N ASN A 470 -15.04 24.00 27.07
CA ASN A 470 -14.78 24.73 28.33
C ASN A 470 -16.08 25.29 28.98
N PRO A 471 -16.98 25.97 28.24
CA PRO A 471 -18.23 26.46 28.83
C PRO A 471 -19.14 25.33 29.34
N GLN A 472 -19.10 24.16 28.69
CA GLN A 472 -19.86 22.99 29.13
C GLN A 472 -19.27 22.39 30.41
N MET A 473 -17.94 22.38 30.55
CA MET A 473 -17.25 21.92 31.76
C MET A 473 -17.46 22.86 32.96
N GLU A 474 -17.67 24.15 32.72
CA GLU A 474 -17.96 25.13 33.79
C GLU A 474 -19.42 25.08 34.27
N GLY A 475 -20.33 24.61 33.42
CA GLY A 475 -21.75 24.48 33.77
C GLY A 475 -22.02 23.34 34.75
N ASP A 476 -22.27 23.66 36.02
CA ASP A 476 -22.59 22.69 37.08
C ASP A 476 -23.76 21.74 36.73
N ARG A 477 -24.70 22.17 35.89
CA ARG A 477 -25.82 21.33 35.42
C ARG A 477 -25.36 20.10 34.64
N ASN A 478 -24.26 20.20 33.91
CA ASN A 478 -23.74 19.11 33.08
C ASN A 478 -23.03 18.03 33.92
N TRP A 479 -22.70 18.35 35.17
CA TRP A 479 -22.09 17.45 36.14
C TRP A 479 -23.12 16.67 36.98
N MET A 480 -24.41 16.89 36.76
CA MET A 480 -25.47 16.18 37.46
C MET A 480 -25.91 14.96 36.64
N CYS A 481 -25.96 13.79 37.26
CA CYS A 481 -26.51 12.60 36.62
C CYS A 481 -28.03 12.72 36.43
N GLU A 482 -28.55 12.35 35.25
CA GLU A 482 -29.99 12.32 35.00
C GLU A 482 -30.69 11.35 35.96
N GLY A 483 -31.39 11.92 36.95
CA GLY A 483 -32.07 11.16 38.01
C GLY A 483 -32.25 11.91 39.32
N HIS A 484 -31.46 12.95 39.61
CA HIS A 484 -31.53 13.67 40.89
C HIS A 484 -32.80 14.55 41.09
N ARG A 485 -33.77 14.52 40.17
CA ARG A 485 -35.09 15.18 40.37
C ARG A 485 -36.23 14.24 40.74
N ALA A 486 -36.08 12.92 40.75
CA ALA A 486 -37.16 12.04 41.19
C ALA A 486 -36.66 10.66 41.63
N SER A 487 -37.02 10.31 42.86
CA SER A 487 -37.07 8.95 43.44
C SER A 487 -35.76 8.31 43.91
N LEU A 488 -35.58 8.33 45.23
CA LEU A 488 -34.65 7.51 46.04
C LEU A 488 -34.99 6.00 46.03
N VAL A 489 -35.58 5.45 44.96
CA VAL A 489 -35.99 4.04 44.91
C VAL A 489 -35.81 3.49 43.49
N SER A 490 -34.68 2.83 43.23
CA SER A 490 -34.53 1.82 42.17
C SER A 490 -33.11 1.22 42.22
N GLY A 491 -32.99 -0.01 42.71
CA GLY A 491 -31.76 -0.81 42.73
C GLY A 491 -31.38 -1.39 41.37
N GLN A 492 -31.13 -0.52 40.39
CA GLN A 492 -30.40 -0.86 39.16
C GLN A 492 -29.25 0.13 39.02
N GLU A 493 -28.10 -0.26 39.57
CA GLU A 493 -26.81 0.40 39.40
C GLU A 493 -26.28 0.13 37.98
N GLU A 494 -26.91 0.74 36.96
CA GLU A 494 -26.20 1.00 35.72
C GLU A 494 -25.49 2.35 35.87
N ASN A 495 -24.17 2.34 35.70
CA ASN A 495 -23.23 3.48 35.77
C ASN A 495 -23.81 4.76 35.12
N LYS A 496 -24.53 5.59 35.89
CA LYS A 496 -25.02 6.88 35.39
C LYS A 496 -23.87 7.88 35.45
N SER A 497 -23.17 8.04 34.33
CA SER A 497 -22.16 9.08 34.15
C SER A 497 -22.83 10.45 33.92
N PRO A 498 -22.24 11.55 34.40
CA PRO A 498 -22.71 12.89 34.08
C PRO A 498 -22.75 13.21 32.57
N LEU A 499 -23.62 14.14 32.17
CA LEU A 499 -23.75 14.58 30.78
C LEU A 499 -22.46 15.16 30.19
N ILE A 500 -21.61 15.77 31.03
CA ILE A 500 -20.32 16.30 30.56
C ILE A 500 -19.41 15.19 30.03
N THR A 501 -19.46 13.99 30.61
CA THR A 501 -18.62 12.87 30.19
C THR A 501 -18.98 12.41 28.78
N SER A 502 -20.28 12.35 28.45
CA SER A 502 -20.72 12.03 27.10
C SER A 502 -20.35 13.12 26.09
N ALA A 503 -20.34 14.40 26.49
CA ALA A 503 -19.86 15.49 25.66
C ALA A 503 -18.35 15.38 25.36
N VAL A 504 -17.53 15.05 26.37
CA VAL A 504 -16.09 14.83 26.21
C VAL A 504 -15.81 13.62 25.31
N VAL A 505 -16.49 12.49 25.56
CA VAL A 505 -16.38 11.30 24.70
C VAL A 505 -16.74 11.64 23.27
N ARG A 506 -17.85 12.32 23.02
CA ARG A 506 -18.27 12.75 21.67
C ARG A 506 -17.23 13.65 20.99
N CYS A 507 -16.62 14.58 21.72
CA CYS A 507 -15.53 15.40 21.21
C CYS A 507 -14.32 14.53 20.82
N LEU A 508 -13.92 13.60 21.68
CA LEU A 508 -12.82 12.69 21.42
C LEU A 508 -13.12 11.77 20.21
N SER A 509 -14.32 11.20 20.12
CA SER A 509 -14.74 10.39 18.96
C SER A 509 -14.66 11.19 17.67
N SER A 510 -15.10 12.45 17.67
CA SER A 510 -15.01 13.33 16.49
C SER A 510 -13.56 13.55 16.03
N VAL A 511 -12.63 13.72 16.96
CA VAL A 511 -11.19 13.84 16.65
C VAL A 511 -10.64 12.54 16.09
N ILE A 512 -11.02 11.40 16.69
CA ILE A 512 -10.61 10.08 16.22
C ILE A 512 -11.12 9.82 14.80
N ASP A 513 -12.36 10.18 14.49
CA ASP A 513 -12.95 10.04 13.16
C ASP A 513 -12.22 10.87 12.10
N ARG A 514 -11.75 12.06 12.46
CA ARG A 514 -10.88 12.89 11.58
C ARG A 514 -9.49 12.30 11.47
N CYS A 515 -8.93 11.80 12.56
CA CYS A 515 -7.62 11.16 12.55
C CYS A 515 -7.59 9.93 11.63
N ARG A 516 -8.67 9.14 11.57
CA ARG A 516 -8.80 7.98 10.68
C ARG A 516 -8.61 8.31 9.20
N SER A 517 -8.85 9.55 8.77
CA SER A 517 -8.62 9.97 7.37
C SER A 517 -7.15 10.18 7.01
N LEU A 518 -6.25 10.23 7.99
CA LEU A 518 -4.82 10.37 7.72
C LEU A 518 -4.26 9.08 7.09
N PRO A 519 -3.37 9.18 6.09
CA PRO A 519 -2.99 8.05 5.27
C PRO A 519 -1.91 7.17 5.92
N SER A 520 -1.15 7.70 6.90
CA SER A 520 -0.09 6.94 7.57
C SER A 520 -0.31 6.85 9.07
N ILE A 521 0.06 5.70 9.65
CA ILE A 521 -0.03 5.44 11.09
C ILE A 521 0.81 6.44 11.89
N SER A 522 1.95 6.87 11.35
CA SER A 522 2.81 7.86 12.01
C SER A 522 2.16 9.25 12.13
N LEU A 523 1.44 9.70 11.10
CA LEU A 523 0.69 10.95 11.14
C LEU A 523 -0.51 10.82 12.08
N ARG A 524 -1.24 9.70 12.05
CA ARG A 524 -2.36 9.41 12.97
C ARG A 524 -1.90 9.49 14.43
N SER A 525 -0.81 8.81 14.76
CA SER A 525 -0.23 8.82 16.11
C SER A 525 0.16 10.24 16.54
N ARG A 526 0.86 10.99 15.67
CA ARG A 526 1.25 12.38 15.95
C ARG A 526 0.03 13.27 16.19
N PHE A 527 -0.97 13.21 15.31
CA PHE A 527 -2.19 14.00 15.44
C PHE A 527 -2.93 13.68 16.74
N MET A 528 -3.07 12.40 17.11
CA MET A 528 -3.70 12.02 18.38
C MET A 528 -2.94 12.49 19.62
N LYS A 529 -1.61 12.54 19.57
CA LYS A 529 -0.80 13.09 20.67
C LYS A 529 -1.03 14.60 20.84
N PHE A 530 -1.21 15.35 19.75
CA PHE A 530 -1.47 16.79 19.81
C PHE A 530 -2.92 17.17 20.09
N THR A 531 -3.88 16.26 19.87
CA THR A 531 -5.32 16.56 20.04
C THR A 531 -5.95 15.75 21.17
N GLY A 532 -5.93 14.41 21.08
CA GLY A 532 -6.60 13.52 22.03
C GLY A 532 -6.02 13.59 23.44
N VAL A 533 -4.70 13.55 23.58
CA VAL A 533 -4.03 13.62 24.89
C VAL A 533 -4.35 14.94 25.64
N PRO A 534 -4.29 16.13 25.00
CA PRO A 534 -4.74 17.37 25.63
C PRO A 534 -6.22 17.38 26.05
N ILE A 535 -7.13 16.80 25.27
CA ILE A 535 -8.56 16.71 25.65
C ILE A 535 -8.71 15.90 26.94
N ILE A 536 -8.07 14.74 27.00
CA ILE A 536 -8.12 13.85 28.17
C ILE A 536 -7.53 14.54 29.40
N ASN A 537 -6.33 15.12 29.28
CA ASN A 537 -5.69 15.83 30.39
C ASN A 537 -6.54 17.03 30.86
N LYS A 538 -7.16 17.78 29.94
CA LYS A 538 -8.04 18.90 30.31
C LYS A 538 -9.25 18.43 31.12
N PHE A 539 -9.85 17.30 30.75
CA PHE A 539 -10.97 16.73 31.50
C PHE A 539 -10.53 16.23 32.89
N LEU A 540 -9.39 15.53 32.96
CA LEU A 540 -8.74 15.11 34.21
C LEU A 540 -8.47 16.29 35.16
N ASP A 541 -7.91 17.39 34.66
CA ASP A 541 -7.65 18.58 35.44
C ASP A 541 -8.94 19.17 36.03
N ARG A 542 -10.03 19.16 35.25
CA ARG A 542 -11.35 19.61 35.73
C ARG A 542 -11.94 18.67 36.77
N LEU A 543 -11.81 17.35 36.62
CA LEU A 543 -12.22 16.37 37.63
C LEU A 543 -11.50 16.63 38.97
N ARG A 544 -10.18 16.80 38.92
CA ARG A 544 -9.34 17.11 40.10
C ARG A 544 -9.72 18.43 40.74
N GLN A 545 -9.87 19.49 39.93
CA GLN A 545 -10.27 20.80 40.43
C GLN A 545 -11.61 20.74 41.19
N ARG A 546 -12.61 20.01 40.65
CA ARG A 546 -13.93 19.88 41.30
C ARG A 546 -13.86 19.14 42.62
N CYS A 547 -13.03 18.10 42.72
CA CYS A 547 -12.82 17.38 43.99
C CYS A 547 -12.12 18.28 45.01
N GLN A 548 -11.10 19.05 44.62
CA GLN A 548 -10.42 20.02 45.49
C GLN A 548 -11.36 21.14 45.97
N GLU A 549 -12.24 21.64 45.11
CA GLU A 549 -13.27 22.62 45.48
C GLU A 549 -14.25 22.03 46.52
N ALA A 550 -14.62 20.75 46.39
CA ALA A 550 -15.45 20.06 47.37
C ALA A 550 -14.72 19.86 48.72
N GLU A 551 -13.43 19.51 48.70
CA GLU A 551 -12.59 19.42 49.89
C GLU A 551 -12.47 20.76 50.63
N GLY A 552 -12.27 21.87 49.91
CA GLY A 552 -12.22 23.20 50.51
C GLY A 552 -13.52 23.66 51.18
N LEU A 553 -14.66 23.08 50.78
CA LEU A 553 -15.99 23.36 51.34
C LEU A 553 -16.34 22.49 52.57
N THR A 554 -15.50 21.51 52.92
CA THR A 554 -15.74 20.54 54.03
C THR A 554 -15.83 21.16 55.44
N ALA A 555 -15.57 22.46 55.60
CA ALA A 555 -15.88 23.17 56.85
C ALA A 555 -17.40 23.24 57.13
N LEU A 556 -18.24 23.01 56.11
CA LEU A 556 -19.68 22.82 56.23
C LEU A 556 -19.99 21.44 55.63
N THR A 557 -20.37 20.46 56.46
CA THR A 557 -20.85 19.15 56.01
C THR A 557 -22.12 19.33 55.18
N ASP A 558 -21.96 19.49 53.86
CA ASP A 558 -23.05 19.64 52.90
C ASP A 558 -23.06 18.40 51.99
N ASP A 559 -24.20 17.71 51.93
CA ASP A 559 -24.45 16.54 51.06
C ASP A 559 -24.14 16.86 49.57
N ASN A 560 -24.17 18.14 49.21
CA ASN A 560 -23.77 18.65 47.91
C ASN A 560 -22.28 18.42 47.59
N ALA A 561 -21.37 18.52 48.57
CA ALA A 561 -19.94 18.28 48.36
C ALA A 561 -19.66 16.79 48.09
N LEU A 562 -20.33 15.90 48.83
CA LEU A 562 -20.25 14.45 48.61
C LEU A 562 -20.81 14.07 47.23
N THR A 563 -21.94 14.66 46.83
CA THR A 563 -22.54 14.46 45.50
C THR A 563 -21.61 14.91 44.38
N LYS A 564 -20.88 16.02 44.56
CA LYS A 564 -19.89 16.50 43.58
C LYS A 564 -18.73 15.51 43.40
N VAL A 565 -18.17 15.00 44.50
CA VAL A 565 -17.09 13.99 44.44
C VAL A 565 -17.59 12.70 43.80
N ALA A 566 -18.75 12.19 44.22
CA ALA A 566 -19.34 10.98 43.67
C ALA A 566 -19.59 11.08 42.15
N ASN A 567 -20.12 12.21 41.68
CA ASN A 567 -20.32 12.43 40.24
C ASN A 567 -19.00 12.52 39.47
N SER A 568 -17.95 13.12 40.05
CA SER A 568 -16.61 13.16 39.45
C SER A 568 -15.99 11.76 39.34
N VAL A 569 -16.10 10.92 40.38
CA VAL A 569 -15.60 9.54 40.36
C VAL A 569 -16.37 8.70 39.32
N ASN A 570 -17.71 8.81 39.29
CA ASN A 570 -18.51 8.13 38.27
C ASN A 570 -18.17 8.57 36.84
N ALA A 571 -17.87 9.86 36.65
CA ALA A 571 -17.42 10.39 35.36
C ALA A 571 -16.06 9.81 34.95
N ALA A 572 -15.10 9.77 35.88
CA ALA A 572 -13.77 9.24 35.64
C ALA A 572 -13.80 7.74 35.32
N HIS A 573 -14.51 6.92 36.11
CA HIS A 573 -14.66 5.48 35.83
C HIS A 573 -15.31 5.19 34.48
N TYR A 574 -16.39 5.91 34.13
CA TYR A 574 -17.01 5.73 32.81
C TYR A 574 -16.05 6.11 31.68
N PHE A 575 -15.35 7.24 31.83
CA PHE A 575 -14.41 7.71 30.81
C PHE A 575 -13.21 6.78 30.65
N GLU A 576 -12.66 6.27 31.75
CA GLU A 576 -11.61 5.24 31.77
C GLU A 576 -12.05 3.98 31.01
N SER A 577 -13.26 3.47 31.26
CA SER A 577 -13.81 2.32 30.56
C SER A 577 -13.90 2.55 29.05
N VAL A 578 -14.33 3.74 28.61
CA VAL A 578 -14.40 4.09 27.18
C VAL A 578 -13.02 4.17 26.55
N LEU A 579 -12.03 4.74 27.25
CA LEU A 579 -10.65 4.80 26.74
C LEU A 579 -10.02 3.41 26.61
N LYS A 580 -10.29 2.51 27.57
CA LYS A 580 -9.85 1.12 27.49
C LYS A 580 -10.47 0.42 26.27
N GLU A 581 -11.77 0.59 26.03
CA GLU A 581 -12.45 0.07 24.84
C GLU A 581 -11.82 0.60 23.54
N TYR A 582 -11.50 1.90 23.47
CA TYR A 582 -10.79 2.45 22.31
C TYR A 582 -9.41 1.80 22.11
N CYS A 583 -8.65 1.57 23.18
CA CYS A 583 -7.34 0.93 23.07
C CYS A 583 -7.40 -0.53 22.60
N GLU A 584 -8.57 -1.18 22.62
CA GLU A 584 -8.77 -2.53 22.07
C GLU A 584 -9.07 -2.54 20.56
N ASP A 585 -9.44 -1.41 19.96
CA ASP A 585 -9.66 -1.29 18.51
C ASP A 585 -8.31 -1.41 17.74
N VAL A 586 -8.32 -2.19 16.65
CA VAL A 586 -7.16 -2.42 15.75
C VAL A 586 -6.50 -1.10 15.35
N PHE A 587 -7.30 -0.06 15.12
CA PHE A 587 -6.80 1.29 14.79
C PHE A 587 -5.81 1.82 15.84
N PHE A 588 -6.08 1.61 17.13
CA PHE A 588 -5.22 2.07 18.22
C PHE A 588 -4.05 1.13 18.48
N LEU A 589 -4.25 -0.18 18.31
CA LEU A 589 -3.21 -1.19 18.45
C LEU A 589 -2.09 -0.97 17.40
N GLU A 590 -2.44 -0.70 16.15
CA GLU A 590 -1.47 -0.39 15.08
C GLU A 590 -0.61 0.85 15.40
N MET A 591 -1.23 1.89 15.99
CA MET A 591 -0.51 3.09 16.43
C MET A 591 0.40 2.85 17.64
N GLY A 592 0.08 1.88 18.50
CA GLY A 592 0.94 1.44 19.60
C GLY A 592 2.19 0.72 19.10
N LEU A 593 2.02 -0.20 18.14
CA LEU A 593 3.11 -0.99 17.58
C LEU A 593 4.12 -0.16 16.77
N ASN A 594 3.68 0.87 16.04
CA ASN A 594 4.61 1.73 15.27
C ASN A 594 5.50 2.64 16.14
N GLN A 595 5.30 2.69 17.45
CA GLN A 595 6.21 3.38 18.36
C GLN A 595 7.44 2.53 18.70
N SER A 596 7.36 1.20 18.59
CA SER A 596 8.50 0.31 18.82
C SER A 596 9.52 0.34 17.67
N SER A 597 9.05 0.49 16.42
CA SER A 597 9.90 0.46 15.22
C SER A 597 10.78 1.69 15.03
N LYS A 598 10.44 2.84 15.63
CA LYS A 598 11.25 4.08 15.55
C LYS A 598 12.38 4.15 16.58
N PHE A 599 12.31 3.40 17.68
CA PHE A 599 13.35 3.41 18.71
C PHE A 599 14.51 2.46 18.43
N GLU A 600 14.36 1.50 17.51
CA GLU A 600 15.47 0.61 17.11
C GLU A 600 16.49 1.27 16.17
N ILE A 601 16.21 2.46 15.63
CA ILE A 601 17.09 3.18 14.68
C ILE A 601 17.97 4.24 15.37
N ALA A 602 17.75 4.52 16.65
CA ALA A 602 18.47 5.57 17.38
C ALA A 602 18.82 5.15 18.82
N ASP A 603 19.69 4.14 18.98
CA ASP A 603 20.72 4.10 20.03
C ASP A 603 21.53 2.81 19.93
N ASP A 604 22.68 2.88 19.26
CA ASP A 604 23.81 2.00 19.59
C ASP A 604 24.74 2.81 20.49
N HIS A 605 24.87 2.35 21.75
CA HIS A 605 25.66 2.87 22.88
C HIS A 605 24.90 3.62 23.99
N SER A 606 24.22 2.87 24.89
CA SER A 606 24.58 2.88 26.32
C SER A 606 23.73 1.91 27.16
N ASP A 607 24.37 1.29 28.15
CA ASP A 607 23.80 0.35 29.11
C ASP A 607 22.70 1.01 29.96
N THR A 608 21.44 0.63 29.73
CA THR A 608 20.37 0.71 30.76
C THR A 608 19.35 -0.42 30.54
N SER A 609 19.82 -1.66 30.67
CA SER A 609 18.99 -2.86 30.59
C SER A 609 18.24 -3.10 31.91
N LYS A 610 17.10 -2.41 32.09
CA LYS A 610 15.98 -2.86 32.94
C LYS A 610 14.72 -1.98 32.92
N THR A 611 14.78 -0.76 32.37
CA THR A 611 13.63 0.16 32.28
C THR A 611 13.01 0.26 30.88
N SER A 612 13.65 -0.34 29.86
CA SER A 612 13.27 -0.19 28.46
C SER A 612 12.22 -1.19 27.96
N ILE A 613 11.90 -2.24 28.73
CA ILE A 613 10.91 -3.25 28.32
C ILE A 613 9.48 -2.82 28.70
N GLU A 614 9.29 -1.99 29.73
CA GLU A 614 7.96 -1.49 30.13
C GLU A 614 7.42 -0.38 29.22
N ALA A 615 8.26 0.28 28.41
CA ALA A 615 7.81 1.22 27.39
C ALA A 615 7.28 0.51 26.12
N SER A 616 7.51 -0.81 26.01
CA SER A 616 7.36 -1.59 24.77
C SER A 616 5.93 -2.06 24.49
N GLU A 617 4.99 -1.91 25.42
CA GLU A 617 3.61 -2.45 25.31
C GLU A 617 2.51 -1.39 25.52
N ASN A 618 2.87 -0.11 25.66
CA ASN A 618 1.93 0.90 26.14
C ASN A 618 1.18 1.57 24.97
N GLY A 619 -0.15 1.36 24.91
CA GLY A 619 -1.04 1.99 23.94
C GLY A 619 -0.99 3.53 23.96
N ILE A 620 -1.51 4.19 22.92
CA ILE A 620 -1.37 5.64 22.72
C ILE A 620 -1.88 6.51 23.89
N PHE A 621 -2.82 6.02 24.69
CA PHE A 621 -3.39 6.70 25.86
C PHE A 621 -3.01 6.03 27.20
N HIS A 622 -1.97 5.19 27.22
CA HIS A 622 -1.62 4.41 28.40
C HIS A 622 -1.35 5.30 29.63
N GLU A 623 -0.59 6.38 29.47
CA GLU A 623 -0.30 7.31 30.57
C GLU A 623 -1.58 8.00 31.08
N GLU A 624 -2.48 8.39 30.17
CA GLU A 624 -3.75 9.02 30.50
C GLU A 624 -4.70 8.07 31.23
N ILE A 625 -4.77 6.81 30.81
CA ILE A 625 -5.55 5.76 31.48
C ILE A 625 -4.99 5.53 32.89
N LYS A 626 -3.67 5.44 33.05
CA LYS A 626 -3.05 5.32 34.38
C LYS A 626 -3.37 6.50 35.29
N LYS A 627 -3.38 7.74 34.77
CA LYS A 627 -3.77 8.94 35.54
C LYS A 627 -5.24 8.91 35.98
N LEU A 628 -6.14 8.28 35.20
CA LEU A 628 -7.54 8.07 35.56
C LEU A 628 -7.68 6.97 36.62
N GLU A 629 -6.94 5.87 36.48
CA GLU A 629 -6.88 4.79 37.48
C GLU A 629 -6.34 5.29 38.82
N GLU A 630 -5.34 6.18 38.82
CA GLU A 630 -4.82 6.82 40.03
C GLU A 630 -5.77 7.85 40.65
N PHE A 631 -6.70 8.39 39.87
CA PHE A 631 -7.71 9.35 40.35
C PHE A 631 -8.88 8.65 41.05
N ASN A 632 -9.28 7.48 40.55
CA ASN A 632 -10.32 6.62 41.14
C ASN A 632 -9.82 5.96 42.43
#